data_AF-A0A2E6JDU7-F1
#
_entry.id   AF-A0A2E6JDU7-F1
#
_cell.length_a   1.000
_cell.length_b   1.000
_cell.length_c   1.000
_cell.angle_alpha   90.00
_cell.angle_beta   90.00
_cell.angle_gamma   90.00
#
_symmetry.space_group_name_H-M   'P 1'
#
loop_
_entity.id
_entity.type
_entity.pdbx_description
1 polymer ?
#
loop_
_entity_poly.entity_id
_entity_poly.type
_entity_poly.pdbx_seq_one_letter_code
_entity_poly.pdbx_strand_id
1 'polypeptide(L)'
;MNPNMPEREVIVSSLLYLLTRYAQCGEKTIAKAICDHLEMLHKHPETSEGCLVNTCEKLYRNWQKVMDTNASSDMCKAAEPSAIDHLFH
;
A
#
# COMPACT_ATOMS: atom_id res chain seq x y z
N MET A 1 -22.60 -11.40 2.54
CA MET A 1 -21.54 -10.49 3.00
C MET A 1 -20.57 -11.28 3.87
N ASN A 2 -19.26 -11.09 3.71
CA ASN A 2 -18.26 -11.74 4.56
C ASN A 2 -18.23 -11.01 5.92
N PRO A 3 -18.65 -11.63 7.04
CA PRO A 3 -18.76 -10.95 8.34
C PRO A 3 -17.41 -10.51 8.91
N ASN A 4 -16.30 -10.96 8.32
CA ASN A 4 -14.94 -10.58 8.72
C ASN A 4 -14.33 -9.49 7.81
N MET A 5 -15.09 -8.91 6.88
CA MET A 5 -14.59 -7.82 6.03
C MET A 5 -14.48 -6.54 6.87
N PRO A 6 -13.30 -5.91 7.00
CA PRO A 6 -13.17 -4.62 7.67
C PRO A 6 -13.97 -3.53 6.95
N GLU A 7 -14.33 -2.47 7.67
CA GLU A 7 -14.95 -1.29 7.06
C GLU A 7 -14.06 -0.70 5.95
N ARG A 8 -14.68 -0.22 4.86
CA ARG A 8 -13.98 0.36 3.72
C ARG A 8 -12.96 1.42 4.14
N GLU A 9 -13.34 2.29 5.07
CA GLU A 9 -12.51 3.39 5.56
C GLU A 9 -11.27 2.91 6.30
N VAL A 10 -11.35 1.77 7.00
CA VAL A 10 -10.20 1.14 7.67
C VAL A 10 -9.21 0.62 6.64
N ILE A 11 -9.70 -0.02 5.59
CA ILE A 11 -8.85 -0.56 4.51
C ILE A 11 -8.17 0.60 3.75
N VAL A 12 -8.92 1.66 3.42
CA VAL A 12 -8.38 2.86 2.75
C VAL A 12 -7.34 3.57 3.61
N SER A 13 -7.62 3.79 4.90
CA SER A 13 -6.70 4.46 5.83
C SER A 13 -5.41 3.66 6.00
N SER A 14 -5.51 2.34 6.15
CA SER A 14 -4.36 1.45 6.27
C SER A 14 -3.52 1.42 5.00
N LEU A 15 -4.18 1.34 3.83
CA LEU A 15 -3.51 1.41 2.54
C LEU A 15 -2.78 2.75 2.34
N LEU A 16 -3.42 3.87 2.70
CA LEU A 16 -2.81 5.19 2.62
C LEU A 16 -1.58 5.29 3.52
N TYR A 17 -1.65 4.76 4.74
CA TYR A 17 -0.51 4.70 5.65
C TYR A 17 0.65 3.89 5.06
N LEU A 18 0.38 2.70 4.52
CA LEU A 18 1.39 1.86 3.89
C LEU A 18 2.06 2.56 2.69
N LEU A 19 1.26 3.20 1.84
CA LEU A 19 1.76 3.92 0.66
C LEU A 19 2.59 5.15 1.05
N THR A 20 2.11 5.95 2.01
CA THR A 20 2.79 7.20 2.40
C THR A 20 4.07 6.94 3.19
N ARG A 21 4.10 5.89 4.02
CA ARG A 21 5.23 5.64 4.92
C ARG A 21 6.26 4.65 4.38
N TYR A 22 5.83 3.68 3.56
CA TYR A 22 6.66 2.53 3.22
C TYR A 22 6.73 2.21 1.72
N ALA A 23 6.10 2.99 0.83
CA ALA A 23 6.15 2.70 -0.61
C ALA A 23 7.58 2.65 -1.19
N GLN A 24 8.52 3.38 -0.57
CA GLN A 24 9.93 3.43 -1.00
C GLN A 24 10.82 2.39 -0.30
N CYS A 25 10.32 1.67 0.70
CA CYS A 25 11.13 0.71 1.45
C CYS A 25 11.53 -0.50 0.60
N GLY A 26 10.86 -0.78 -0.53
CA GLY A 26 11.20 -1.94 -1.36
C GLY A 26 11.01 -3.29 -0.67
N GLU A 27 10.52 -3.31 0.58
CA GLU A 27 10.27 -4.51 1.35
C GLU A 27 9.12 -5.31 0.74
N LYS A 28 9.39 -6.58 0.42
CA LYS A 28 8.42 -7.50 -0.21
C LYS A 28 7.20 -7.72 0.69
N THR A 29 7.38 -7.69 2.01
CA THR A 29 6.30 -7.82 3.01
C THR A 29 5.34 -6.63 2.95
N ILE A 30 5.87 -5.40 2.88
CA ILE A 30 5.07 -4.18 2.72
C ILE A 30 4.35 -4.17 1.38
N ALA A 31 5.05 -4.49 0.29
CA ALA A 31 4.45 -4.54 -1.04
C ALA A 31 3.33 -5.59 -1.10
N LYS A 32 3.52 -6.75 -0.47
CA LYS A 32 2.46 -7.74 -0.30
C LYS A 32 1.28 -7.18 0.51
N ALA A 33 1.53 -6.50 1.63
CA ALA A 33 0.46 -5.90 2.42
C ALA A 33 -0.35 -4.87 1.60
N ILE A 34 0.32 -4.04 0.80
CA ILE A 34 -0.34 -3.08 -0.12
C ILE A 34 -1.23 -3.83 -1.13
N CYS A 35 -0.71 -4.87 -1.76
CA CYS A 35 -1.47 -5.71 -2.69
C CYS A 35 -2.69 -6.36 -2.02
N ASP A 36 -2.52 -6.90 -0.82
CA ASP A 36 -3.61 -7.54 -0.07
C ASP A 36 -4.72 -6.51 0.26
N HIS A 37 -4.38 -5.28 0.64
CA HIS A 37 -5.36 -4.21 0.88
C HIS A 37 -6.08 -3.77 -0.40
N LEU A 38 -5.38 -3.66 -1.52
CA LEU A 38 -5.98 -3.35 -2.82
C LEU A 38 -6.95 -4.45 -3.27
N GLU A 39 -6.62 -5.72 -3.00
CA GLU A 39 -7.51 -6.85 -3.27
C GLU A 39 -8.75 -6.83 -2.37
N MET A 40 -8.59 -6.51 -1.08
CA MET A 40 -9.72 -6.32 -0.15
C MET A 40 -10.64 -5.21 -0.64
N LEU A 41 -10.09 -4.07 -1.07
CA LEU A 41 -10.87 -2.99 -1.68
C LEU A 41 -11.56 -3.42 -2.97
N HIS A 42 -10.94 -4.23 -3.82
CA HIS A 42 -11.59 -4.72 -5.04
C HIS A 42 -12.78 -5.64 -4.74
N LYS A 43 -12.71 -6.44 -3.67
CA LYS A 43 -13.77 -7.38 -3.25
C LYS A 43 -14.82 -6.76 -2.31
N HIS A 44 -14.65 -5.51 -1.90
CA HIS A 44 -15.52 -4.89 -0.90
C HIS A 44 -16.91 -4.56 -1.50
N PRO A 45 -18.02 -4.84 -0.78
CA PRO A 45 -19.37 -4.60 -1.31
C PRO A 45 -19.67 -3.12 -1.56
N GLU A 46 -19.01 -2.20 -0.85
CA GLU A 46 -19.18 -0.75 -1.06
C GLU A 46 -18.30 -0.16 -2.18
N THR A 47 -17.44 -0.97 -2.79
CA THR A 47 -16.56 -0.53 -3.88
C THR A 47 -16.92 -1.22 -5.19
N SER A 48 -17.87 -2.15 -5.20
CA SER A 48 -18.24 -2.98 -6.36
C SER A 48 -18.82 -2.20 -7.54
N GLU A 49 -19.15 -0.92 -7.35
CA GLU A 49 -19.62 -0.04 -8.41
C GLU A 49 -18.72 1.21 -8.52
N GLY A 50 -18.38 1.57 -9.76
CA GLY A 50 -17.68 2.82 -10.06
C GLY A 50 -16.17 2.69 -10.32
N CYS A 51 -15.49 3.83 -10.28
CA CYS A 51 -14.08 3.95 -10.68
C CYS A 51 -13.10 3.22 -9.74
N LEU A 52 -13.51 2.95 -8.50
CA LEU A 52 -12.67 2.33 -7.48
C LEU A 52 -12.31 0.88 -7.82
N VAL A 53 -13.23 0.06 -8.35
CA VAL A 53 -12.94 -1.33 -8.80
C VAL A 53 -11.78 -1.34 -9.79
N ASN A 54 -11.92 -0.56 -10.86
CA ASN A 54 -10.97 -0.50 -11.96
C ASN A 54 -9.62 0.10 -11.51
N THR A 55 -9.66 1.02 -10.56
CA THR A 55 -8.46 1.66 -10.02
C THR A 55 -7.69 0.69 -9.13
N CYS A 56 -8.38 -0.02 -8.22
CA CYS A 56 -7.75 -0.99 -7.33
C CYS A 56 -7.11 -2.13 -8.12
N GLU A 57 -7.77 -2.64 -9.16
CA GLU A 57 -7.19 -3.67 -10.02
C GLU A 57 -5.93 -3.20 -10.75
N LYS A 58 -5.95 -2.00 -11.34
CA LYS A 58 -4.77 -1.43 -12.03
C LYS A 58 -3.61 -1.20 -11.07
N LEU A 59 -3.90 -0.68 -9.88
CA LEU A 59 -2.88 -0.46 -8.85
C LEU A 59 -2.29 -1.78 -8.36
N TYR A 60 -3.12 -2.80 -8.14
CA TYR A 60 -2.68 -4.13 -7.73
C TYR A 60 -1.68 -4.71 -8.75
N ARG A 61 -2.03 -4.69 -10.05
CA ARG A 61 -1.14 -5.18 -11.13
C ARG A 61 0.17 -4.40 -11.20
N ASN A 62 0.16 -3.09 -10.96
CA ASN A 62 1.38 -2.29 -10.96
C ASN A 62 2.28 -2.63 -9.77
N TRP A 63 1.70 -2.82 -8.58
CA TRP A 63 2.47 -3.21 -7.39
C TRP A 63 3.04 -4.62 -7.49
N GLN A 64 2.33 -5.56 -8.12
CA GLN A 64 2.88 -6.89 -8.42
C GLN A 64 4.15 -6.80 -9.27
N LYS A 65 4.17 -5.96 -10.32
CA LYS A 65 5.37 -5.77 -11.14
C LYS A 65 6.56 -5.22 -10.35
N VAL A 66 6.31 -4.33 -9.39
CA VAL A 66 7.36 -3.81 -8.50
C VAL A 66 7.94 -4.93 -7.63
N MET A 67 7.09 -5.82 -7.12
CA MET A 67 7.56 -7.00 -6.37
C MET A 67 8.40 -7.94 -7.23
N ASP A 68 7.97 -8.20 -8.47
CA ASP A 68 8.69 -9.07 -9.40
C ASP A 68 10.06 -8.47 -9.80
N THR A 69 10.14 -7.14 -9.90
CA THR A 69 11.38 -6.42 -10.27
C THR A 69 12.37 -6.37 -9.09
N ASN A 70 11.89 -6.11 -7.86
CA ASN A 70 12.74 -6.04 -6.67
C ASN A 70 13.23 -7.41 -6.19
N ALA A 71 12.73 -8.53 -6.73
CA ALA A 71 13.36 -9.83 -6.52
C ALA A 71 14.82 -9.88 -7.03
N SER A 72 15.21 -8.95 -7.90
CA SER A 72 16.56 -8.88 -8.50
C SER A 72 17.49 -7.87 -7.80
N SER A 73 17.00 -7.02 -6.89
CA SER A 73 17.80 -5.93 -6.30
C SER A 73 17.40 -5.66 -4.84
N ASP A 74 17.98 -6.43 -3.92
CA ASP A 74 17.84 -6.20 -2.48
C ASP A 74 18.81 -5.09 -2.01
N MET A 75 18.38 -3.83 -1.96
CA MET A 75 18.99 -2.79 -1.12
C MET A 75 17.95 -1.74 -0.71
N CYS A 76 17.37 -1.90 0.49
CA CYS A 76 16.58 -0.86 1.13
C CYS A 76 17.51 0.07 1.93
N LYS A 77 17.57 1.36 1.57
CA LYS A 77 17.96 2.41 2.51
C LYS A 77 16.67 2.99 3.06
N ALA A 78 16.38 2.72 4.32
CA ALA A 78 15.33 3.40 5.04
C ALA A 78 15.59 4.91 4.98
N ALA A 79 14.59 5.69 4.57
CA ALA A 79 14.65 7.14 4.67
C ALA A 79 14.79 7.50 6.15
N GLU A 80 15.98 7.94 6.55
CA GLU A 80 16.18 8.54 7.86
C GLU A 80 15.31 9.79 7.97
N PRO A 81 14.57 9.98 9.06
CA PRO A 81 13.91 11.24 9.32
C PRO A 81 14.99 12.31 9.49
N SER A 82 15.10 13.20 8.50
CA SER A 82 15.94 14.39 8.54
C SER A 82 15.74 15.12 9.87
N ALA A 83 16.80 15.16 10.68
CA ALA A 83 16.86 15.91 11.92
C ALA A 83 16.53 17.39 11.67
N ILE A 84 15.33 17.80 12.06
CA ILE A 84 14.99 19.21 12.26
C ILE A 84 15.15 19.47 13.75
N ASP A 85 16.39 19.41 14.25
CA ASP A 85 16.74 19.65 15.67
C ASP A 85 17.78 20.78 15.84
N HIS A 86 17.87 21.69 14.85
CA HIS A 86 18.75 22.86 14.92
C HIS A 86 18.04 24.18 14.63
N LEU A 87 16.94 24.42 15.34
CA LEU A 87 16.21 25.69 15.30
C LEU A 87 16.05 26.32 16.69
N PHE A 88 17.11 26.29 17.49
CA PHE A 88 17.32 27.27 18.56
C PHE A 88 18.83 27.54 18.69
N HIS A 89 19.25 28.69 18.17
CA HIS A 89 20.49 29.36 18.54
C HIS A 89 20.23 30.85 18.69
#